data_AF-A0A9D2EMU5-F1
#
_entry.id   AF-A0A9D2EMU5-F1
#
_cell.length_a   1.000
_cell.length_b   1.000
_cell.length_c   1.000
_cell.angle_alpha   90.00
_cell.angle_beta   90.00
_cell.angle_gamma   90.00
#
_symmetry.space_group_name_H-M   'P 1'
#
loop_
_entity.id
_entity.type
_entity.pdbx_description
1 polymer ?
#
loop_
_entity_poly.entity_id
_entity_poly.type
_entity_poly.pdbx_seq_one_letter_code
_entity_poly.pdbx_strand_id
1 'polypeptide(L)'
;MNCQEAQSKILNYINHNLDHEETKEFIEHIRTCPDCQDELEINYIVMIGMQQLDDGEILSVDFRKKLKEDIDKRYDEAVREEERSHSFRVIVIAFIVSLALWLLGRILAFII
;
A
#
# COMPACT_ATOMS: atom_id res chain seq x y z
N MET A 1 4.97 -11.65 0.12
CA MET A 1 4.51 -12.46 1.27
C MET A 1 4.04 -13.88 0.90
N ASN A 2 3.97 -14.78 1.88
CA ASN A 2 3.39 -16.13 1.76
C ASN A 2 1.93 -16.20 2.29
N CYS A 3 1.23 -17.33 2.10
CA CYS A 3 -0.18 -17.47 2.49
C CYS A 3 -0.41 -17.28 4.00
N GLN A 4 0.46 -17.80 4.86
CA GLN A 4 0.31 -17.68 6.31
C GLN A 4 0.40 -16.21 6.76
N GLU A 5 1.36 -15.47 6.20
CA GLU A 5 1.50 -14.03 6.43
C GLU A 5 0.27 -13.28 5.91
N ALA A 6 -0.17 -13.58 4.69
CA ALA A 6 -1.34 -12.94 4.09
C ALA A 6 -2.59 -13.16 4.96
N GLN A 7 -2.86 -14.39 5.37
CA GLN A 7 -3.97 -14.74 6.25
C GLN A 7 -3.95 -13.96 7.56
N SER A 8 -2.77 -13.86 8.20
CA SER A 8 -2.62 -13.09 9.45
C SER A 8 -2.90 -11.59 9.27
N LYS A 9 -2.75 -11.08 8.04
CA LYS A 9 -2.92 -9.67 7.68
C LYS A 9 -4.32 -9.32 7.16
N ILE A 10 -5.21 -10.29 6.90
CA ILE A 10 -6.57 -10.04 6.36
C ILE A 10 -7.35 -9.03 7.21
N LEU A 11 -7.41 -9.22 8.53
CA LEU A 11 -8.13 -8.29 9.41
C LEU A 11 -7.48 -6.91 9.45
N ASN A 12 -6.15 -6.84 9.40
CA ASN A 12 -5.44 -5.58 9.35
C ASN A 12 -5.69 -4.84 8.03
N TYR A 13 -5.76 -5.57 6.91
CA TYR A 13 -6.13 -5.00 5.62
C TYR A 13 -7.54 -4.40 5.67
N ILE A 14 -8.54 -5.18 6.11
CA ILE A 14 -9.95 -4.75 6.22
C ILE A 14 -10.06 -3.50 7.12
N ASN A 15 -9.36 -3.49 8.25
CA ASN A 15 -9.37 -2.40 9.21
C ASN A 15 -8.46 -1.21 8.84
N HIS A 16 -7.82 -1.23 7.67
CA HIS A 16 -6.93 -0.16 7.19
C HIS A 16 -5.67 0.05 8.07
N ASN A 17 -5.16 -1.01 8.69
CA ASN A 17 -4.02 -1.01 9.60
C ASN A 17 -2.70 -1.49 8.97
N LEU A 18 -2.67 -1.77 7.67
CA LEU A 18 -1.44 -2.06 6.93
C LEU A 18 -0.85 -0.77 6.39
N ASP A 19 0.49 -0.65 6.42
CA ASP A 19 1.17 0.43 5.71
C ASP A 19 1.13 0.23 4.19
N HIS A 20 1.67 1.17 3.42
CA HIS A 20 1.62 1.13 1.96
C HIS A 20 2.41 -0.04 1.37
N GLU A 21 3.57 -0.38 1.92
CA GLU A 21 4.41 -1.47 1.43
C GLU A 21 3.73 -2.81 1.73
N GLU A 22 3.26 -2.99 2.96
CA GLU A 22 2.51 -4.18 3.38
C GLU A 22 1.20 -4.35 2.59
N THR A 23 0.49 -3.25 2.33
CA THR A 23 -0.75 -3.25 1.53
C THR A 23 -0.46 -3.71 0.11
N LYS A 24 0.60 -3.19 -0.53
CA LYS A 24 0.98 -3.58 -1.88
C LYS A 24 1.31 -5.07 -1.94
N GLU A 25 2.21 -5.54 -1.08
CA GLU A 25 2.60 -6.95 -1.04
C GLU A 25 1.40 -7.88 -0.77
N PHE A 26 0.47 -7.44 0.08
CA PHE A 26 -0.75 -8.20 0.38
C PHE A 26 -1.64 -8.33 -0.85
N ILE A 27 -1.88 -7.23 -1.55
CA ILE A 27 -2.72 -7.20 -2.73
C ILE A 27 -2.10 -8.03 -3.88
N GLU A 28 -0.78 -7.97 -4.05
CA GLU A 28 -0.08 -8.78 -5.05
C GLU A 28 -0.23 -10.29 -4.78
N HIS A 29 -0.21 -10.68 -3.50
CA HIS A 29 -0.44 -12.07 -3.11
C HIS A 29 -1.87 -12.53 -3.40
N ILE A 30 -2.90 -11.82 -2.92
CA ILE A 30 -4.30 -12.23 -3.13
C ILE A 30 -4.71 -12.22 -4.61
N ARG A 31 -4.08 -11.40 -5.46
CA ARG A 31 -4.33 -11.40 -6.92
C ARG A 31 -3.79 -12.66 -7.61
N THR A 32 -2.83 -13.35 -7.00
CA THR A 32 -2.17 -14.53 -7.55
C THR A 32 -2.50 -15.83 -6.81
N CYS A 33 -3.13 -15.73 -5.64
CA CYS A 33 -3.51 -16.84 -4.76
C CYS A 33 -5.04 -16.87 -4.56
N PRO A 34 -5.76 -17.75 -5.28
CA PRO A 34 -7.22 -17.87 -5.15
C PRO A 34 -7.70 -18.18 -3.73
N ASP A 35 -6.98 -19.04 -3.00
CA ASP A 35 -7.36 -19.43 -1.64
C ASP A 35 -7.38 -18.23 -0.68
N CYS A 36 -6.34 -17.37 -0.76
CA CYS A 36 -6.28 -16.16 0.06
C CYS A 36 -7.25 -15.07 -0.42
N GLN A 37 -7.57 -15.04 -1.72
CA GLN A 37 -8.61 -14.17 -2.26
C GLN A 37 -9.99 -14.53 -1.69
N ASP A 38 -10.34 -15.82 -1.72
CA ASP A 38 -11.61 -16.32 -1.20
C ASP A 38 -11.73 -16.06 0.31
N GLU A 39 -10.64 -16.27 1.05
CA GLU A 39 -10.62 -15.99 2.49
C GLU A 39 -10.80 -14.49 2.81
N LEU A 40 -10.17 -13.60 2.03
CA LEU A 40 -10.39 -12.17 2.14
C LEU A 40 -11.85 -11.80 1.83
N GLU A 41 -12.44 -12.36 0.77
CA GLU A 41 -13.83 -12.10 0.40
C GLU A 41 -14.80 -12.51 1.52
N ILE A 42 -14.63 -13.71 2.08
CA ILE A 42 -15.46 -14.20 3.18
C ILE A 42 -15.35 -13.25 4.40
N ASN A 43 -14.14 -12.92 4.82
CA ASN A 43 -13.93 -12.04 5.98
C ASN A 43 -14.49 -10.63 5.74
N TYR A 44 -14.33 -10.09 4.52
CA TYR A 44 -14.87 -8.78 4.16
C TYR A 44 -16.40 -8.77 4.20
N ILE A 45 -17.06 -9.79 3.63
CA ILE A 45 -18.52 -9.92 3.65
C ILE A 45 -19.03 -10.03 5.08
N VAL A 46 -18.37 -10.83 5.92
CA VAL A 46 -18.77 -10.98 7.34
C VAL A 46 -18.66 -9.64 8.07
N MET A 47 -17.54 -8.93 7.94
CA MET A 47 -17.29 -7.67 8.65
C MET A 47 -18.23 -6.55 8.19
N ILE A 48 -18.35 -6.33 6.88
CA ILE A 48 -19.23 -5.29 6.34
C ILE A 48 -20.70 -5.67 6.54
N GLY A 49 -21.04 -6.95 6.38
CA GLY A 49 -22.40 -7.45 6.62
C GLY A 49 -22.86 -7.22 8.07
N MET A 50 -21.97 -7.43 9.06
CA MET A 50 -22.25 -7.09 10.46
C MET A 50 -22.50 -5.59 10.65
N GLN A 51 -21.64 -4.74 10.07
CA GLN A 51 -21.82 -3.29 10.15
C GLN A 51 -23.14 -2.81 9.53
N GLN A 52 -23.54 -3.36 8.38
CA GLN A 52 -24.80 -2.99 7.74
C GLN A 52 -26.03 -3.39 8.55
N LEU A 53 -25.96 -4.51 9.28
CA LEU A 53 -27.04 -4.92 10.19
C LEU A 53 -27.15 -3.96 11.38
N ASP A 54 -26.02 -3.50 11.92
CA ASP A 54 -25.99 -2.51 13.00
C ASP A 54 -26.50 -1.14 12.54
N ASP A 55 -26.17 -0.74 11.30
CA ASP A 55 -26.56 0.54 10.70
C ASP A 55 -27.98 0.53 10.09
N GLY A 56 -28.63 -0.64 10.05
CA GLY A 56 -30.00 -0.81 9.52
C GLY A 56 -30.11 -0.68 7.99
N GLU A 57 -29.00 -0.87 7.26
CA GLU A 57 -28.96 -0.78 5.80
C GLU A 57 -29.49 -2.04 5.10
N ILE A 58 -30.05 -1.88 3.90
CA ILE A 58 -30.53 -2.99 3.07
C ILE A 58 -29.33 -3.69 2.42
N LEU A 59 -29.20 -5.01 2.65
CA LEU A 59 -28.16 -5.95 2.16
C LEU A 59 -28.03 -6.09 0.61
N SER A 60 -28.54 -5.13 -0.16
CA SER A 60 -28.50 -5.13 -1.64
C SER A 60 -27.13 -4.74 -2.24
N VAL A 61 -26.12 -4.55 -1.40
CA VAL A 61 -24.78 -4.14 -1.84
C VAL A 61 -24.04 -5.34 -2.43
N ASP A 62 -23.55 -5.19 -3.66
CA ASP A 62 -22.64 -6.16 -4.29
C ASP A 62 -21.27 -6.09 -3.61
N PHE A 63 -21.11 -6.83 -2.51
CA PHE A 63 -19.90 -6.84 -1.69
C PHE A 63 -18.65 -7.18 -2.50
N ARG A 64 -18.77 -8.05 -3.51
CA ARG A 64 -17.66 -8.40 -4.40
C ARG A 64 -17.20 -7.21 -5.21
N LYS A 65 -18.15 -6.45 -5.78
CA LYS A 65 -17.82 -5.23 -6.51
C LYS A 65 -17.13 -4.22 -5.60
N LYS A 66 -17.66 -4.00 -4.39
CA LYS A 66 -17.08 -3.06 -3.41
C LYS A 66 -15.67 -3.47 -2.98
N LEU A 67 -15.45 -4.76 -2.71
CA LEU A 67 -14.14 -5.31 -2.38
C LEU A 67 -13.15 -5.12 -3.53
N LYS A 68 -13.58 -5.39 -4.77
CA LYS A 68 -12.72 -5.21 -5.95
C LYS A 68 -12.30 -3.76 -6.13
N GLU A 69 -13.25 -2.83 -6.01
CA GLU A 69 -12.98 -1.39 -6.09
C GLU A 69 -12.02 -0.92 -4.97
N ASP A 70 -12.18 -1.44 -3.76
CA ASP A 70 -11.27 -1.19 -2.64
C ASP A 70 -9.85 -1.69 -2.93
N ILE A 71 -9.70 -2.95 -3.33
CA ILE A 71 -8.40 -3.55 -3.69
C ILE A 71 -7.71 -2.73 -4.78
N ASP A 72 -8.42 -2.40 -5.86
CA ASP A 72 -7.82 -1.67 -6.98
C ASP A 72 -7.40 -0.26 -6.55
N LYS A 73 -8.24 0.45 -5.80
CA LYS A 73 -7.92 1.78 -5.28
C LYS A 73 -6.70 1.76 -4.35
N ARG A 74 -6.68 0.84 -3.39
CA ARG A 74 -5.60 0.76 -2.39
C ARG A 74 -4.28 0.32 -3.00
N TYR A 75 -4.33 -0.54 -4.01
CA TYR A 75 -3.14 -0.89 -4.78
C TYR A 75 -2.56 0.32 -5.50
N ASP A 76 -3.40 1.10 -6.19
CA ASP A 76 -2.97 2.30 -6.90
C ASP A 76 -2.39 3.35 -5.95
N GLU A 77 -2.99 3.53 -4.77
CA GLU A 77 -2.47 4.43 -3.73
C GLU A 77 -1.11 3.96 -3.20
N ALA A 78 -0.97 2.67 -2.89
CA ALA A 78 0.27 2.09 -2.40
C ALA A 78 1.42 2.19 -3.42
N VAL A 79 1.14 1.91 -4.69
CA VAL A 79 2.13 2.00 -5.79
C VAL A 79 2.58 3.45 -6.00
N ARG A 80 1.65 4.41 -5.99
CA ARG A 80 1.99 5.84 -6.14
C ARG A 80 2.86 6.36 -5.01
N GLU A 81 2.65 5.88 -3.80
CA GLU A 81 3.43 6.30 -2.64
C GLU A 81 4.88 5.81 -2.70
N GLU A 82 5.09 4.58 -3.17
CA GLU A 82 6.41 4.02 -3.43
C GLU A 82 7.19 4.85 -4.46
N GLU A 83 6.55 5.21 -5.58
CA GLU A 83 7.16 6.05 -6.62
C GLU A 83 7.51 7.45 -6.11
N ARG A 84 6.64 8.03 -5.28
CA ARG A 84 6.86 9.35 -4.68
C ARG A 84 8.04 9.34 -3.72
N SER A 85 8.12 8.34 -2.86
CA SER A 85 9.21 8.16 -1.89
C SER A 85 10.54 7.96 -2.60
N HIS A 86 10.60 7.08 -3.60
CA HIS A 86 11.81 6.80 -4.36
C HIS A 86 12.31 8.04 -5.10
N SER A 87 11.41 8.75 -5.78
CA SER A 87 11.74 9.98 -6.52
C SER A 87 12.30 11.08 -5.59
N PHE A 88 11.69 11.28 -4.42
CA PHE A 88 12.17 12.27 -3.45
C PHE A 88 13.57 11.93 -2.93
N ARG A 89 13.84 10.66 -2.59
CA ARG A 89 15.16 10.22 -2.12
C ARG A 89 16.26 10.47 -3.17
N VAL A 90 15.99 10.17 -4.44
CA VAL A 90 16.95 10.40 -5.53
C VAL A 90 17.26 11.88 -5.70
N ILE A 91 16.24 12.76 -5.67
CA ILE A 91 16.41 14.21 -5.81
C ILE A 91 17.26 14.78 -4.67
N VAL A 92 17.00 14.36 -3.43
CA VAL A 92 17.76 14.80 -2.24
C VAL A 92 19.24 14.41 -2.35
N ILE A 93 19.53 13.17 -2.76
CA ILE A 93 20.91 12.69 -2.94
C ILE A 93 21.63 13.52 -4.02
N ALA A 94 20.99 13.74 -5.17
CA ALA A 94 21.56 14.51 -6.27
C ALA A 94 21.90 15.96 -5.85
N PHE A 95 21.04 16.58 -5.03
CA PHE A 95 21.26 17.92 -4.50
C PHE A 95 22.47 17.96 -3.53
N ILE A 96 22.59 17.00 -2.63
CA ILE A 96 23.72 16.89 -1.69
C ILE A 96 25.04 16.72 -2.45
N VAL A 97 25.08 15.84 -3.45
CA VAL A 97 26.27 15.61 -4.29
C VAL A 97 26.67 16.90 -5.02
N SER A 98 25.70 17.60 -5.59
CA SER A 98 25.94 18.86 -6.31
C SER A 98 26.53 19.93 -5.39
N LEU A 99 26.02 20.07 -4.16
CA LEU A 99 26.56 20.99 -3.16
C LEU A 99 27.98 20.60 -2.72
N ALA A 100 28.25 19.31 -2.51
CA ALA A 100 29.57 18.84 -2.13
C ALA A 100 30.62 19.16 -3.20
N LEU A 101 30.31 18.90 -4.48
CA LEU A 101 31.18 19.24 -5.61
C LEU A 101 31.42 20.76 -5.70
N TRP A 102 30.38 21.56 -5.51
CA TRP A 102 30.48 23.02 -5.51
C TRP A 102 31.40 23.53 -4.39
N LEU A 103 31.28 22.98 -3.18
CA LEU A 103 32.14 23.33 -2.04
C LEU A 103 33.60 22.90 -2.26
N LEU A 104 33.84 21.69 -2.78
CA LEU A 104 35.20 21.22 -3.09
C LEU A 104 35.87 22.11 -4.14
N GLY A 105 35.15 22.53 -5.19
CA GLY A 105 35.67 23.47 -6.19
C GLY A 105 36.06 24.82 -5.58
N ARG A 106 35.23 25.36 -4.67
CA ARG A 106 35.56 26.61 -3.97
C ARG A 106 36.78 26.50 -3.07
N ILE A 107 36.95 25.38 -2.38
CA ILE A 107 38.12 25.14 -1.51
C ILE A 107 39.40 25.05 -2.34
N LEU A 108 39.37 24.30 -3.46
CA LEU A 108 40.51 24.19 -4.37
C LEU A 108 40.92 25.56 -4.94
N ALA A 109 39.95 26.38 -5.34
CA ALA A 109 40.20 27.73 -5.84
C ALA A 109 40.73 28.72 -4.78
N PHE A 110 40.58 28.41 -3.49
CA PHE A 110 41.13 29.21 -2.40
C PHE A 110 42.55 28.80 -2.00
N ILE A 111 42.92 27.54 -2.27
CA ILE A 111 44.24 26.97 -1.94
C ILE A 111 45.29 27.28 -3.02
N ILE A 112 44.86 27.46 -4.28
CA ILE A 112 45.69 27.85 -5.44
C ILE A 112 45.81 29.38 -5.49
#